data_AF-A0A956EQ47-F1
#
_entry.id   AF-A0A956EQ47-F1
#
_cell.length_a   1.000
_cell.length_b   1.000
_cell.length_c   1.000
_cell.angle_alpha   90.00
_cell.angle_beta   90.00
_cell.angle_gamma   90.00
#
_symmetry.space_group_name_H-M   'P 1'
#
loop_
_entity.id
_entity.type
_entity.pdbx_description
1 polymer ?
#
loop_
_entity_poly.entity_id
_entity_poly.type
_entity_poly.pdbx_seq_one_letter_code
_entity_poly.pdbx_strand_id
1 'polypeptide(L)'
;QMRLWQVLLNLLNNAAKFTESGTITLTVRAEEDDAQIRFVVRDTGIGMTREQLGRLFEEFYQADMSPTRRYSGTGLGLAISRRLVDAMGGEISVESTPGEGSAFSVVIPRRRPVGPPAALGDR
;
A
#
# COMPACT_ATOMS: atom_id res chain seq x y z
N GLN A 1 9.98 -4.67 -14.07
CA GLN A 1 8.73 -5.38 -13.67
C GLN A 1 8.67 -5.72 -12.18
N MET A 2 9.77 -5.87 -11.43
CA MET A 2 9.75 -6.25 -10.00
C MET A 2 9.03 -5.29 -9.04
N ARG A 3 8.83 -4.01 -9.42
CA ARG A 3 8.33 -2.96 -8.51
C ARG A 3 6.87 -3.14 -8.08
N LEU A 4 5.97 -3.45 -9.03
CA LEU A 4 4.55 -3.67 -8.72
C LEU A 4 4.36 -4.91 -7.85
N TRP A 5 5.07 -5.99 -8.17
CA TRP A 5 5.01 -7.23 -7.39
C TRP A 5 5.46 -7.00 -5.93
N GLN A 6 6.52 -6.22 -5.73
CA GLN A 6 7.00 -5.84 -4.41
C GLN A 6 5.96 -5.04 -3.62
N VAL A 7 5.27 -4.08 -4.27
CA VAL A 7 4.17 -3.32 -3.65
C VAL A 7 3.04 -4.27 -3.24
N LEU A 8 2.54 -5.09 -4.17
CA LEU A 8 1.40 -5.97 -3.90
C LEU A 8 1.69 -7.00 -2.81
N LEU A 9 2.89 -7.62 -2.82
CA LEU A 9 3.29 -8.54 -1.76
C LEU A 9 3.37 -7.84 -0.40
N ASN A 10 3.90 -6.62 -0.35
CA ASN A 10 3.94 -5.85 0.89
C ASN A 10 2.52 -5.58 1.43
N LEU A 11 1.59 -5.17 0.56
CA LEU A 11 0.19 -4.92 0.96
C LEU A 11 -0.52 -6.21 1.40
N LEU A 12 -0.37 -7.30 0.67
CA LEU A 12 -0.96 -8.60 1.03
C LEU A 12 -0.38 -9.16 2.33
N ASN A 13 0.92 -9.02 2.56
CA ASN A 13 1.55 -9.43 3.81
C ASN A 13 1.05 -8.59 4.99
N ASN A 14 0.85 -7.28 4.80
CA ASN A 14 0.25 -6.44 5.82
C ASN A 14 -1.19 -6.88 6.12
N ALA A 15 -2.01 -7.10 5.10
CA ALA A 15 -3.38 -7.60 5.26
C ALA A 15 -3.42 -8.93 6.04
N ALA A 16 -2.55 -9.89 5.69
CA ALA A 16 -2.42 -11.18 6.37
C ALA A 16 -1.94 -11.05 7.82
N LYS A 17 -1.01 -10.12 8.06
CA LYS A 17 -0.45 -9.85 9.40
C LYS A 17 -1.50 -9.29 10.36
N PHE A 18 -2.41 -8.46 9.86
CA PHE A 18 -3.37 -7.71 10.67
C PHE A 18 -4.80 -8.27 10.65
N THR A 19 -5.01 -9.38 9.94
CA THR A 19 -6.28 -10.13 9.89
C THR A 19 -6.09 -11.51 10.51
N GLU A 20 -6.36 -11.64 11.81
CA GLU A 20 -6.25 -12.94 12.52
C GLU A 20 -7.32 -13.94 12.07
N SER A 21 -8.53 -13.46 11.79
CA SER A 21 -9.63 -14.23 11.24
C SER A 21 -10.49 -13.31 10.39
N GLY A 22 -10.80 -13.73 9.16
CA GLY A 22 -11.50 -12.87 8.22
C GLY A 22 -11.14 -13.17 6.78
N THR A 23 -11.32 -12.18 5.92
CA THR A 23 -11.09 -12.31 4.47
C THR A 23 -10.14 -11.24 3.97
N ILE A 24 -9.26 -11.65 3.05
CA ILE A 24 -8.41 -10.73 2.29
C ILE A 24 -8.79 -10.90 0.82
N THR A 25 -9.05 -9.78 0.14
CA THR A 25 -9.46 -9.75 -1.27
C THR A 25 -8.54 -8.84 -2.06
N LEU A 26 -7.95 -9.37 -3.14
CA LEU A 26 -7.29 -8.56 -4.17
C LEU A 26 -8.26 -8.40 -5.36
N THR A 27 -8.65 -7.17 -5.64
CA THR A 27 -9.43 -6.80 -6.82
C THR A 27 -8.54 -6.08 -7.82
N VAL A 28 -8.64 -6.43 -9.11
CA VAL A 28 -7.94 -5.76 -10.20
C VAL A 28 -8.96 -5.29 -11.23
N ARG A 29 -8.93 -4.00 -11.58
CA ARG A 29 -9.83 -3.40 -12.57
C ARG A 29 -9.07 -2.43 -13.46
N ALA A 30 -9.40 -2.39 -14.74
CA ALA A 30 -9.04 -1.26 -15.59
C ALA A 30 -10.01 -0.10 -15.28
N GLU A 31 -9.49 1.12 -15.25
CA GLU A 31 -10.31 2.34 -15.14
C GLU A 31 -11.03 2.62 -16.47
N GLU A 32 -12.03 3.50 -16.46
CA GLU A 32 -12.96 3.73 -17.59
C GLU A 32 -12.27 4.09 -18.92
N ASP A 33 -11.11 4.75 -18.86
CA ASP A 33 -10.33 5.14 -20.04
C ASP A 33 -9.33 4.07 -20.51
N ASP A 34 -9.26 2.93 -19.81
CA ASP A 34 -8.31 1.84 -20.03
C ASP A 34 -6.83 2.32 -20.05
N ALA A 35 -6.58 3.50 -19.49
CA ALA A 35 -5.26 4.12 -19.38
C ALA A 35 -4.61 3.77 -18.03
N GLN A 36 -5.41 3.41 -17.03
CA GLN A 36 -4.95 3.04 -15.68
C GLN A 36 -5.49 1.67 -15.24
N ILE A 37 -4.73 1.02 -14.36
CA ILE A 37 -5.14 -0.19 -13.65
C ILE A 37 -5.17 0.11 -12.17
N ARG A 38 -6.30 -0.20 -11.52
CA ARG A 38 -6.48 -0.16 -10.07
C ARG A 38 -6.36 -1.56 -9.47
N PHE A 39 -5.51 -1.68 -8.47
CA PHE A 39 -5.40 -2.81 -7.58
C PHE A 39 -5.95 -2.40 -6.21
N VAL A 40 -6.86 -3.19 -5.64
CA VAL A 40 -7.38 -2.96 -4.30
C VAL A 40 -7.12 -4.20 -3.45
N VAL A 41 -6.32 -4.06 -2.40
CA VAL A 41 -6.15 -5.07 -1.35
C VAL A 41 -7.03 -4.66 -0.18
N ARG A 42 -8.11 -5.41 0.04
CA ARG A 42 -9.03 -5.22 1.16
C ARG A 42 -8.88 -6.34 2.17
N ASP A 43 -8.88 -6.01 3.44
CA ASP A 43 -8.90 -6.93 4.57
C ASP A 43 -10.03 -6.60 5.55
N THR A 44 -10.35 -7.54 6.42
CA THR A 44 -11.34 -7.38 7.51
C THR A 44 -10.67 -7.45 8.88
N GLY A 45 -9.43 -6.98 8.96
CA GLY A 45 -8.58 -7.06 10.15
C GLY A 45 -8.87 -5.95 11.16
N ILE A 46 -7.87 -5.64 11.99
CA ILE A 46 -8.01 -4.69 13.11
C ILE A 46 -8.30 -3.24 12.69
N GLY A 47 -8.07 -2.88 11.43
CA GLY A 47 -8.17 -1.50 10.94
C GLY A 47 -7.22 -0.51 11.62
N MET A 48 -7.40 0.78 11.36
CA MET A 48 -6.52 1.86 11.83
C MET A 48 -7.31 3.11 12.23
N THR A 49 -6.82 3.82 13.24
CA THR A 49 -7.35 5.13 13.63
C THR A 49 -6.94 6.22 12.65
N ARG A 50 -7.61 7.38 12.71
CA ARG A 50 -7.26 8.54 11.87
C ARG A 50 -5.81 9.02 12.10
N GLU A 51 -5.32 8.96 13.33
CA GLU A 51 -3.94 9.31 13.67
C GLU A 51 -2.95 8.34 13.02
N GLN A 52 -3.24 7.04 13.07
CA GLN A 52 -2.42 6.02 12.43
C GLN A 52 -2.39 6.17 10.91
N LEU A 53 -3.54 6.47 10.29
CA LEU A 53 -3.63 6.75 8.85
C LEU A 53 -2.77 7.95 8.43
N GLY A 54 -2.76 9.02 9.24
CA GLY A 54 -1.99 10.24 8.94
C GLY A 54 -0.49 10.02 8.86
N ARG A 55 0.01 8.98 9.53
CA ARG A 55 1.45 8.68 9.66
C ARG A 55 1.87 7.38 8.97
N LEU A 56 0.93 6.68 8.34
CA LEU A 56 1.10 5.32 7.84
C LEU A 56 2.24 5.16 6.82
N PHE A 57 2.53 6.21 6.05
CA PHE A 57 3.57 6.22 5.03
C PHE A 57 4.89 6.87 5.50
N GLU A 58 4.98 7.28 6.77
CA GLU A 58 6.23 7.74 7.37
C GLU A 58 7.22 6.56 7.52
N GLU A 59 8.49 6.80 7.26
CA GLU A 59 9.52 5.80 7.51
C GLU A 59 9.63 5.49 9.00
N PHE A 60 9.85 4.22 9.32
CA PHE A 60 9.97 3.70 10.69
C PHE A 60 8.73 3.85 11.56
N TYR A 61 7.63 4.41 11.04
CA TYR A 61 6.38 4.46 11.77
C TYR A 61 5.82 3.06 11.96
N GLN A 62 5.64 2.69 13.21
CA GLN A 62 4.94 1.49 13.64
C GLN A 62 3.81 1.98 14.53
N ALA A 63 2.57 1.82 14.07
CA ALA A 63 1.43 2.08 14.91
C ALA A 63 1.54 1.16 16.15
N ASP A 64 1.52 1.74 17.35
CA ASP A 64 1.53 0.99 18.61
C ASP A 64 0.20 0.22 18.75
N MET A 65 0.14 -0.92 18.09
CA MET A 65 -1.01 -1.82 18.06
C MET A 65 -0.80 -2.94 19.09
N SER A 66 -1.04 -2.62 20.35
CA SER A 66 -1.21 -3.55 21.50
C SER A 66 0.00 -4.39 22.00
N PRO A 67 -0.02 -4.85 23.29
CA PRO A 67 1.15 -5.41 23.98
C PRO A 67 1.39 -6.91 23.74
N THR A 68 0.53 -7.59 22.97
CA THR A 68 0.62 -9.02 22.70
C THR A 68 1.04 -9.27 21.26
N ARG A 69 2.29 -9.74 21.11
CA ARG A 69 3.02 -10.07 19.87
C ARG A 69 3.63 -8.87 19.16
N ARG A 70 4.96 -8.76 19.32
CA ARG A 70 5.87 -7.94 18.52
C ARG A 70 5.68 -8.28 17.04
N TYR A 71 4.86 -7.51 16.37
CA TYR A 71 4.66 -7.58 14.94
C TYR A 71 5.91 -7.04 14.23
N SER A 72 6.96 -7.86 14.13
CA SER A 72 8.24 -7.51 13.52
C SER A 72 8.05 -6.88 12.13
N GLY A 73 8.59 -5.69 11.98
CA GLY A 73 8.58 -4.93 10.74
C GLY A 73 9.32 -3.63 10.99
N THR A 74 10.13 -3.17 10.05
CA THR A 74 10.93 -1.95 10.21
C THR A 74 10.12 -0.66 10.06
N GLY A 75 8.81 -0.75 9.76
CA GLY A 75 7.99 0.40 9.37
C GLY A 75 8.29 0.94 7.96
N LEU A 76 9.23 0.33 7.21
CA LEU A 76 9.66 0.84 5.90
C LEU A 76 8.77 0.39 4.73
N GLY A 77 8.04 -0.73 4.87
CA GLY A 77 7.38 -1.39 3.74
C GLY A 77 6.38 -0.49 2.99
N LEU A 78 5.55 0.26 3.72
CA LEU A 78 4.56 1.16 3.12
C LEU A 78 5.21 2.44 2.54
N ALA A 79 6.21 3.01 3.21
CA ALA A 79 6.98 4.14 2.68
C ALA A 79 7.69 3.77 1.35
N ILE A 80 8.31 2.58 1.29
CA ILE A 80 8.91 2.04 0.06
C ILE A 80 7.83 1.80 -1.00
N SER A 81 6.67 1.24 -0.61
CA SER A 81 5.56 1.01 -1.54
C SER A 81 5.11 2.30 -2.21
N ARG A 82 4.96 3.38 -1.44
CA ARG A 82 4.62 4.72 -1.96
C ARG A 82 5.65 5.21 -2.97
N ARG A 83 6.94 5.19 -2.62
CA ARG A 83 8.02 5.60 -3.55
C ARG A 83 8.03 4.77 -4.83
N LEU A 84 7.77 3.47 -4.74
CA LEU A 84 7.72 2.60 -5.92
C LEU A 84 6.52 2.92 -6.81
N VAL A 85 5.35 3.19 -6.22
CA VAL A 85 4.13 3.58 -6.95
C VAL A 85 4.31 4.96 -7.60
N ASP A 86 4.87 5.93 -6.89
CA ASP A 86 5.20 7.25 -7.43
C ASP A 86 6.18 7.13 -8.62
N ALA A 87 7.20 6.28 -8.49
CA ALA A 87 8.17 6.01 -9.57
C ALA A 87 7.57 5.26 -10.78
N MET A 88 6.39 4.66 -10.63
CA MET A 88 5.60 4.09 -11.72
C MET A 88 4.63 5.12 -12.34
N GLY A 89 4.59 6.35 -11.81
CA GLY A 89 3.64 7.39 -12.21
C GLY A 89 2.22 7.11 -11.72
N GLY A 90 2.09 6.34 -10.63
CA GLY A 90 0.82 5.98 -10.02
C GLY A 90 0.55 6.68 -8.70
N GLU A 91 -0.49 6.23 -8.02
CA GLU A 91 -0.91 6.70 -6.71
C GLU A 91 -1.23 5.51 -5.80
N ILE A 92 -0.89 5.62 -4.51
CA ILE A 92 -1.31 4.70 -3.47
C ILE A 92 -2.13 5.44 -2.41
N SER A 93 -3.28 4.89 -2.06
CA SER A 93 -4.18 5.43 -1.03
C SER A 93 -4.72 4.31 -0.13
N VAL A 94 -5.29 4.69 1.00
CA VAL A 94 -5.86 3.76 1.97
C VAL A 94 -7.12 4.33 2.61
N GLU A 95 -8.11 3.47 2.80
CA GLU A 95 -9.26 3.70 3.65
C GLU A 95 -9.27 2.65 4.76
N SER A 96 -9.58 3.03 5.98
CA SER A 96 -9.63 2.09 7.11
C SER A 96 -10.51 2.61 8.23
N THR A 97 -11.21 1.69 8.90
CA THR A 97 -11.99 1.94 10.12
C THR A 97 -11.50 0.99 11.21
N PRO A 98 -11.24 1.45 12.44
CA PRO A 98 -10.85 0.57 13.55
C PRO A 98 -11.89 -0.54 13.75
N GLY A 99 -11.43 -1.79 13.75
CA GLY A 99 -12.24 -2.99 13.93
C GLY A 99 -12.97 -3.50 12.67
N GLU A 100 -12.95 -2.76 11.55
CA GLU A 100 -13.63 -3.19 10.31
C GLU A 100 -12.65 -3.58 9.18
N GLY A 101 -11.37 -3.26 9.34
CA GLY A 101 -10.30 -3.58 8.38
C GLY A 101 -9.82 -2.39 7.56
N SER A 102 -9.12 -2.68 6.47
CA SER A 102 -8.51 -1.67 5.60
C SER A 102 -8.69 -2.01 4.11
N ALA A 103 -8.64 -0.99 3.27
CA ALA A 103 -8.60 -1.11 1.82
C ALA A 103 -7.48 -0.23 1.25
N PHE A 104 -6.39 -0.86 0.82
CA PHE A 104 -5.29 -0.19 0.11
C PHE A 104 -5.56 -0.21 -1.38
N SER A 105 -5.55 0.97 -2.00
CA SER A 105 -5.71 1.14 -3.44
C SER A 105 -4.39 1.57 -4.08
N VAL A 106 -3.98 0.90 -5.15
CA VAL A 106 -2.84 1.28 -5.99
C VAL A 106 -3.36 1.48 -7.40
N VAL A 107 -3.21 2.68 -7.94
CA VAL A 107 -3.56 3.03 -9.31
C VAL A 107 -2.29 3.30 -10.08
N ILE A 108 -2.07 2.62 -11.21
CA ILE A 108 -0.89 2.83 -12.05
C ILE A 108 -1.29 2.97 -13.52
N PRO A 109 -0.51 3.72 -14.33
CA PRO A 109 -0.68 3.74 -15.78
C PRO A 109 -0.51 2.33 -16.37
N ARG A 110 -1.45 1.92 -17.24
CA ARG A 110 -1.39 0.63 -17.95
C ARG A 110 -0.21 0.54 -18.91
N ARG A 111 0.15 1.68 -19.52
CA ARG A 111 1.39 1.85 -20.27
C ARG A 111 2.29 2.80 -19.50
N ARG A 112 3.55 2.42 -19.34
CA ARG A 112 4.55 3.33 -18.76
C ARG A 112 4.59 4.60 -19.61
N PRO A 113 4.51 5.81 -19.02
CA PRO A 113 4.73 7.03 -19.77
C PRO A 113 6.10 6.93 -20.44
N VAL A 114 6.15 7.10 -21.76
CA VAL A 114 7.41 7.22 -22.48
C VAL A 114 7.92 8.64 -22.19
N GLY A 115 8.76 8.77 -21.17
CA GLY A 115 9.46 10.00 -20.82
C GLY A 115 10.90 9.68 -20.41
N PRO A 116 11.86 10.59 -20.65
CA PRO A 116 13.25 10.37 -20.25
C PRO A 116 13.30 10.07 -18.74
N PRO A 117 14.24 9.21 -18.28
CA PRO A 117 14.40 8.95 -16.86
C PRO A 117 14.52 10.30 -16.13
N ALA A 118 13.68 10.50 -15.12
CA ALA A 118 13.80 11.66 -14.23
C ALA A 118 15.25 11.71 -13.77
N ALA A 119 15.95 12.78 -14.17
CA ALA A 119 17.32 13.00 -13.74
C ALA A 119 17.31 12.93 -12.21
N LEU A 120 18.01 11.94 -11.64
CA LEU A 120 18.43 12.04 -10.26
C LEU A 120 19.28 13.30 -10.21
N GLY A 121 18.73 14.35 -9.62
CA GLY A 121 19.45 15.59 -9.40
C GLY A 121 20.64 15.30 -8.51
N ASP A 122 21.83 15.59 -9.03
CA ASP A 122 23.01 15.87 -8.23
C ASP A 122 22.68 17.00 -7.25
N ARG A 123 22.57 16.67 -5.96
CA ARG A 123 22.93 17.53 -4.83
C ARG A 123 23.35 16.67 -3.64
#